data_AF-A0A1Q3XM02-F1
#
_entry.id   AF-A0A1Q3XM02-F1
#
_cell.length_a   1.000
_cell.length_b   1.000
_cell.length_c   1.000
_cell.angle_alpha   90.00
_cell.angle_beta   90.00
_cell.angle_gamma   90.00
#
_symmetry.space_group_name_H-M   'P 1'
#
loop_
_entity.id
_entity.type
_entity.pdbx_description
1 polymer ?
#
loop_
_entity_poly.entity_id
_entity_poly.type
_entity_poly.pdbx_seq_one_letter_code
_entity_poly.pdbx_strand_id
1 'polypeptide(L)'
;MSVLHTILWFLVAIGILVVAHEFGHYLAARLAGVKVLRFSVGFGKPLFSRRFGRDRTEWTLAALPFGGYVKMLDEREGAVPAAEAHRSFNRATVWRRIAIVAAGPAANFLLAIVFYWALFLHGLPALKPLIGEPPAGTPAAQAGLVAGDEIRRVNGTDTPSFQDLRLNLLRAGVAGGVLTLELADGRSVQLDAPSMQTGNLEQDTLRPLGIVRYEPEIPAVIGKVLPDGAAARAGLQVGDRLIAADGKAVANWQDWVQLIRQHPAKPLRIEYERQGQRKVMSLEPDAADEGGRRIGKIGAGPQVDETMLAALMTEVRYGPLEALGRGALKTWDMSLFTLEMMGRMVLGQVSWKNLSGPLTIADYAGQSAALGWISFVGFLALVSVSLGVLNLLPIPLL
;
A
#
# COMPACT_ATOMS: atom_id res chain seq x y z
N MET A 1 -2.40 -22.05 -1.52
CA MET A 1 -3.72 -21.43 -1.30
C MET A 1 -4.74 -22.09 -2.22
N SER A 2 -5.88 -22.55 -1.73
CA SER A 2 -6.90 -23.14 -2.59
C SER A 2 -7.69 -22.06 -3.35
N VAL A 3 -8.10 -22.35 -4.58
CA VAL A 3 -8.93 -21.43 -5.39
C VAL A 3 -10.21 -21.02 -4.64
N LEU A 4 -10.78 -21.94 -3.87
CA LEU A 4 -11.96 -21.69 -3.04
C LEU A 4 -11.72 -20.61 -1.98
N HIS A 5 -10.56 -20.62 -1.32
CA HIS A 5 -10.19 -19.60 -0.33
C HIS A 5 -10.10 -18.21 -0.97
N THR A 6 -9.43 -18.12 -2.12
CA THR A 6 -9.29 -16.86 -2.88
C THR A 6 -10.66 -16.30 -3.28
N ILE A 7 -11.54 -17.14 -3.81
CA ILE A 7 -12.90 -16.74 -4.20
C ILE A 7 -13.68 -16.28 -2.97
N LEU A 8 -13.64 -17.03 -1.86
CA LEU A 8 -14.37 -16.67 -0.65
C LEU A 8 -14.00 -15.27 -0.14
N TRP A 9 -12.70 -15.01 0.05
CA TRP A 9 -12.23 -13.74 0.57
C TRP A 9 -12.41 -12.58 -0.39
N PHE A 10 -12.35 -12.85 -1.70
CA PHE A 10 -12.74 -11.88 -2.71
C PHE A 10 -14.22 -11.48 -2.59
N LEU A 11 -15.12 -12.45 -2.43
CA LEU A 11 -16.56 -12.20 -2.26
C LEU A 11 -16.86 -11.43 -0.98
N VAL A 12 -16.16 -11.76 0.12
CA VAL A 12 -16.26 -11.02 1.38
C VAL A 12 -15.81 -9.56 1.17
N ALA A 13 -14.66 -9.36 0.53
CA ALA A 13 -14.12 -8.02 0.28
C ALA A 13 -15.06 -7.17 -0.57
N ILE A 14 -15.47 -7.67 -1.74
CA ILE A 14 -16.39 -6.95 -2.63
C ILE A 14 -17.74 -6.72 -1.94
N GLY A 15 -18.26 -7.72 -1.22
CA GLY A 15 -19.53 -7.58 -0.49
C GLY A 15 -19.50 -6.42 0.50
N ILE A 16 -18.45 -6.31 1.32
CA ILE A 16 -18.29 -5.22 2.29
C ILE A 16 -18.23 -3.86 1.58
N LEU A 17 -17.38 -3.74 0.56
CA LEU A 17 -17.13 -2.47 -0.13
C LEU A 17 -18.35 -1.98 -0.91
N VAL A 18 -19.00 -2.88 -1.65
CA VAL A 18 -20.22 -2.58 -2.40
C VAL A 18 -21.35 -2.17 -1.46
N VAL A 19 -21.59 -2.94 -0.39
CA VAL A 19 -22.67 -2.62 0.56
C VAL A 19 -22.46 -1.24 1.16
N ALA A 20 -21.24 -0.91 1.57
CA ALA A 20 -20.93 0.43 2.11
C ALA A 20 -21.18 1.54 1.07
N HIS A 21 -20.73 1.33 -0.17
CA HIS A 21 -20.94 2.26 -1.27
C HIS A 21 -22.43 2.51 -1.55
N GLU A 22 -23.18 1.44 -1.79
CA GLU A 22 -24.62 1.52 -2.05
C GLU A 22 -25.37 2.11 -0.85
N PHE A 23 -24.93 1.80 0.37
CA PHE A 23 -25.53 2.37 1.57
C PHE A 23 -25.35 3.89 1.66
N GLY A 24 -24.25 4.43 1.14
CA GLY A 24 -24.04 5.86 0.97
C GLY A 24 -25.12 6.52 0.11
N HIS A 25 -25.35 5.98 -1.10
CA HIS A 25 -26.42 6.44 -1.98
C HIS A 25 -27.80 6.32 -1.35
N TYR A 26 -28.08 5.18 -0.71
CA TYR A 26 -29.34 4.92 -0.03
C TYR A 26 -29.65 5.95 1.06
N LEU A 27 -28.67 6.19 1.94
CA LEU A 27 -28.84 7.10 3.07
C LEU A 27 -29.04 8.54 2.58
N ALA A 28 -28.22 8.98 1.61
CA ALA A 28 -28.34 10.32 1.05
C ALA A 28 -29.66 10.53 0.30
N ALA A 29 -30.13 9.55 -0.46
CA ALA A 29 -31.42 9.61 -1.15
C ALA A 29 -32.57 9.80 -0.15
N ARG A 30 -32.57 9.02 0.93
CA ARG A 30 -33.60 9.11 1.97
C ARG A 30 -33.56 10.44 2.71
N LEU A 31 -32.37 10.94 3.05
CA LEU A 31 -32.21 12.26 3.69
C LEU A 31 -32.64 13.41 2.76
N ALA A 32 -32.45 13.26 1.45
CA ALA A 32 -32.89 14.23 0.44
C ALA A 32 -34.40 14.16 0.11
N GLY A 33 -35.13 13.22 0.72
CA GLY A 33 -36.56 12.99 0.49
C GLY A 33 -36.88 12.12 -0.74
N VAL A 34 -35.86 11.63 -1.44
CA VAL A 34 -36.01 10.76 -2.62
C VAL A 34 -36.42 9.35 -2.17
N LYS A 35 -37.45 8.79 -2.79
CA LYS A 35 -37.93 7.43 -2.46
C LYS A 35 -36.99 6.39 -3.05
N VAL A 36 -36.56 5.42 -2.25
CA VAL A 36 -35.76 4.28 -2.71
C VAL A 36 -36.67 3.06 -2.87
N LEU A 37 -36.70 2.52 -4.09
CA LEU A 37 -37.51 1.36 -4.46
C LEU A 37 -36.81 0.05 -4.11
N ARG A 38 -35.51 -0.06 -4.39
CA ARG A 38 -34.72 -1.27 -4.17
C ARG A 38 -33.31 -0.96 -3.70
N PHE A 39 -32.83 -1.74 -2.76
CA PHE A 39 -31.42 -1.85 -2.39
C PHE A 39 -30.97 -3.27 -2.74
N SER A 40 -30.08 -3.42 -3.72
CA SER A 40 -29.63 -4.73 -4.19
C SER A 40 -28.15 -4.92 -3.90
N VAL A 41 -27.82 -6.02 -3.23
CA VAL A 41 -26.47 -6.56 -3.16
C VAL A 41 -26.37 -7.65 -4.21
N GLY A 42 -25.56 -7.41 -5.22
CA GLY A 42 -25.42 -8.24 -6.41
C GLY A 42 -26.37 -7.86 -7.55
N PHE A 43 -26.17 -8.55 -8.68
CA PHE A 43 -26.95 -8.45 -9.91
C PHE A 43 -27.67 -9.76 -10.27
N GLY A 44 -28.59 -9.67 -11.22
CA GLY A 44 -29.29 -10.83 -11.79
C GLY A 44 -30.47 -11.32 -10.94
N LYS A 45 -30.68 -12.64 -10.93
CA LYS A 45 -31.82 -13.27 -10.25
C LYS A 45 -31.76 -13.04 -8.73
N PRO A 46 -32.82 -12.51 -8.09
CA PRO A 46 -32.92 -12.43 -6.64
C PRO A 46 -32.86 -13.83 -6.03
N LEU A 47 -31.93 -14.06 -5.10
CA LEU A 47 -31.89 -15.26 -4.26
C LEU A 47 -32.79 -15.07 -3.04
N PHE A 48 -32.73 -13.87 -2.46
CA PHE A 48 -33.56 -13.48 -1.33
C PHE A 48 -33.99 -12.04 -1.50
N SER A 49 -35.26 -11.74 -1.20
CA SER A 49 -35.77 -10.38 -1.22
C SER A 49 -36.81 -10.14 -0.14
N ARG A 50 -36.74 -9.00 0.54
CA ARG A 50 -37.71 -8.61 1.57
C ARG A 50 -37.97 -7.11 1.52
N ARG A 51 -39.24 -6.71 1.66
CA ARG A 51 -39.62 -5.30 1.73
C ARG A 51 -39.74 -4.85 3.19
N PHE A 52 -39.05 -3.79 3.56
CA PHE A 52 -39.07 -3.26 4.93
C PHE A 52 -38.82 -1.74 4.97
N GLY A 53 -39.24 -1.11 6.06
CA GLY A 53 -39.07 0.32 6.33
C GLY A 53 -40.23 1.19 5.82
N ARG A 54 -40.15 2.50 6.12
CA ARG A 54 -41.20 3.49 5.82
C ARG A 54 -41.61 3.54 4.35
N ASP A 55 -40.65 3.37 3.44
CA ASP A 55 -40.88 3.40 1.99
C ASP A 55 -41.14 2.02 1.38
N ARG A 56 -41.19 0.97 2.22
CA ARG A 56 -41.21 -0.45 1.83
C ARG A 56 -40.13 -0.80 0.80
N THR A 57 -38.93 -0.24 0.96
CA THR A 57 -37.78 -0.53 0.09
C THR A 57 -37.55 -2.03 0.01
N GLU A 58 -37.34 -2.53 -1.20
CA GLU A 58 -37.04 -3.92 -1.48
C GLU A 58 -35.55 -4.19 -1.27
N TRP A 59 -35.20 -4.93 -0.24
CA TRP A 59 -33.83 -5.35 0.05
C TRP A 59 -33.59 -6.70 -0.59
N THR A 60 -32.64 -6.77 -1.52
CA THR A 60 -32.40 -7.95 -2.35
C THR A 60 -30.95 -8.40 -2.24
N LEU A 61 -30.77 -9.70 -2.05
CA LEU A 61 -29.50 -10.40 -2.28
C LEU A 61 -29.65 -11.19 -3.60
N ALA A 62 -28.85 -10.84 -4.60
CA ALA A 62 -28.92 -11.42 -5.93
C ALA A 62 -27.78 -12.42 -6.18
N ALA A 63 -27.94 -13.26 -7.22
CA ALA A 63 -27.06 -14.39 -7.48
C ALA A 63 -25.62 -14.00 -7.87
N LEU A 64 -25.41 -12.84 -8.52
CA LEU A 64 -24.11 -12.40 -8.99
C LEU A 64 -23.52 -11.36 -8.02
N PRO A 65 -22.46 -11.66 -7.26
CA PRO A 65 -21.95 -10.79 -6.19
C PRO A 65 -20.98 -9.70 -6.66
N PHE A 66 -20.94 -9.36 -7.96
CA PHE A 66 -19.94 -8.46 -8.56
C PHE A 66 -20.31 -6.96 -8.49
N GLY A 67 -21.16 -6.57 -7.55
CA GLY A 67 -21.60 -5.18 -7.40
C GLY A 67 -22.94 -5.09 -6.71
N GLY A 68 -23.60 -3.94 -6.82
CA GLY A 68 -24.88 -3.66 -6.20
C GLY A 68 -25.50 -2.44 -6.87
N TYR A 69 -26.71 -2.09 -6.47
CA TYR A 69 -27.34 -0.84 -6.90
C TYR A 69 -28.44 -0.40 -5.94
N VAL A 70 -28.61 0.92 -5.84
CA VAL A 70 -29.78 1.57 -5.24
C VAL A 70 -30.71 2.09 -6.32
N LYS A 71 -31.87 1.44 -6.48
CA LYS A 71 -32.91 1.92 -7.40
C LYS A 71 -33.75 2.99 -6.72
N MET A 72 -33.67 4.21 -7.24
CA MET A 72 -34.46 5.35 -6.78
C MET A 72 -35.73 5.49 -7.62
N LEU A 73 -36.75 6.13 -7.06
CA LEU A 73 -37.94 6.51 -7.82
C LEU A 73 -37.53 7.57 -8.85
N ASP A 74 -37.76 7.31 -10.13
CA ASP A 74 -37.46 8.25 -11.22
C ASP A 74 -38.52 8.12 -12.31
N GLU A 75 -39.05 9.25 -12.77
CA GLU A 75 -40.09 9.31 -13.81
C GLU A 75 -39.57 8.89 -15.20
N ARG A 76 -38.26 8.89 -15.42
CA ARG A 76 -37.63 8.43 -16.68
C ARG A 76 -37.59 6.91 -16.79
N GLU A 77 -37.64 6.20 -15.66
CA GLU A 77 -37.54 4.74 -15.60
C GLU A 77 -38.91 4.04 -15.54
N GLY A 78 -40.00 4.79 -15.36
CA GLY A 78 -41.36 4.23 -15.33
C GLY A 78 -42.42 5.20 -14.82
N ALA A 79 -43.67 4.74 -14.81
CA ALA A 79 -44.80 5.54 -14.32
C ALA A 79 -44.71 5.75 -12.80
N VAL A 80 -44.78 7.00 -12.37
CA VAL A 80 -44.75 7.39 -10.95
C VAL A 80 -46.13 7.94 -10.53
N PRO A 81 -46.71 7.46 -9.42
CA PRO A 81 -47.96 8.02 -8.89
C PRO A 81 -47.83 9.52 -8.62
N ALA A 82 -48.82 10.33 -9.00
CA ALA A 82 -48.79 11.79 -8.85
C ALA A 82 -48.50 12.23 -7.39
N ALA A 83 -49.01 11.49 -6.41
CA ALA A 83 -48.78 11.74 -4.99
C ALA A 83 -47.31 11.56 -4.56
N GLU A 84 -46.52 10.73 -5.26
CA GLU A 84 -45.12 10.46 -4.94
C GLU A 84 -44.13 11.16 -5.87
N ALA A 85 -44.61 11.85 -6.91
CA ALA A 85 -43.75 12.47 -7.92
C ALA A 85 -42.77 13.50 -7.32
N HIS A 86 -43.15 14.17 -6.22
CA HIS A 86 -42.26 15.08 -5.47
C HIS A 86 -41.04 14.40 -4.85
N ARG A 87 -41.05 13.06 -4.75
CA ARG A 87 -39.98 12.21 -4.21
C ARG A 87 -39.15 11.54 -5.29
N SER A 88 -39.35 11.88 -6.56
CA SER A 88 -38.58 11.34 -7.66
C SER A 88 -37.20 12.01 -7.76
N PHE A 89 -36.17 11.22 -8.07
CA PHE A 89 -34.78 11.65 -8.18
C PHE A 89 -34.61 12.77 -9.22
N ASN A 90 -35.23 12.64 -10.40
CA ASN A 90 -35.21 13.63 -11.46
C ASN A 90 -35.84 14.98 -11.07
N ARG A 91 -36.76 15.03 -10.10
CA ARG A 91 -37.35 16.27 -9.58
C ARG A 91 -36.55 16.91 -8.44
N ALA A 92 -35.61 16.18 -7.83
CA ALA A 92 -34.72 16.74 -6.82
C ALA A 92 -33.85 17.85 -7.44
N THR A 93 -33.49 18.86 -6.65
CA THR A 93 -32.59 19.94 -7.10
C THR A 93 -31.25 19.37 -7.53
N VAL A 94 -30.53 20.08 -8.42
CA VAL A 94 -29.21 19.66 -8.93
C VAL A 94 -28.27 19.30 -7.78
N TRP A 95 -28.21 20.13 -6.75
CA TRP A 95 -27.36 19.90 -5.58
C TRP A 95 -27.73 18.65 -4.78
N ARG A 96 -29.03 18.33 -4.64
CA ARG A 96 -29.47 17.09 -3.99
C ARG A 96 -29.06 15.88 -4.81
N ARG A 97 -29.21 15.93 -6.13
CA ARG A 97 -28.78 14.82 -7.01
C ARG A 97 -27.28 14.62 -6.96
N ILE A 98 -26.49 15.70 -7.03
CA ILE A 98 -25.03 15.64 -6.86
C ILE A 98 -24.66 15.04 -5.51
N ALA A 99 -25.28 15.49 -4.41
CA ALA A 99 -25.02 14.96 -3.08
C ALA A 99 -25.33 13.46 -2.98
N ILE A 100 -26.45 13.01 -3.57
CA ILE A 100 -26.83 11.59 -3.59
C ILE A 100 -25.80 10.76 -4.37
N VAL A 101 -25.38 11.22 -5.55
CA VAL A 101 -24.38 10.51 -6.37
C VAL A 101 -23.00 10.54 -5.71
N ALA A 102 -22.61 11.64 -5.07
CA ALA A 102 -21.33 11.73 -4.36
C ALA A 102 -21.30 10.92 -3.05
N ALA A 103 -22.47 10.61 -2.46
CA ALA A 103 -22.55 9.92 -1.18
C ALA A 103 -22.03 8.48 -1.21
N GLY A 104 -22.15 7.77 -2.33
CA GLY A 104 -21.56 6.44 -2.48
C GLY A 104 -20.02 6.47 -2.39
N PRO A 105 -19.33 7.25 -3.24
CA PRO A 105 -17.89 7.48 -3.12
C PRO A 105 -17.47 7.98 -1.73
N ALA A 106 -18.22 8.92 -1.14
CA ALA A 106 -17.95 9.43 0.20
C ALA A 106 -18.04 8.34 1.28
N ALA A 107 -18.98 7.40 1.16
CA ALA A 107 -19.11 6.26 2.08
C ALA A 107 -17.88 5.33 2.00
N ASN A 108 -17.28 5.15 0.83
CA ASN A 108 -16.03 4.41 0.69
C ASN A 108 -14.87 5.14 1.40
N PHE A 109 -14.72 6.45 1.24
CA PHE A 109 -13.71 7.19 2.00
C PHE A 109 -13.93 7.07 3.50
N LEU A 110 -15.17 7.18 3.98
CA LEU A 110 -15.48 6.99 5.40
C LEU A 110 -15.13 5.57 5.88
N LEU A 111 -15.45 4.55 5.07
CA LEU A 111 -15.12 3.17 5.39
C LEU A 111 -13.60 2.95 5.47
N ALA A 112 -12.83 3.53 4.54
CA ALA A 112 -11.37 3.49 4.59
C ALA A 112 -10.82 4.15 5.86
N ILE A 113 -11.36 5.30 6.27
CA ILE A 113 -10.99 5.97 7.53
C ILE A 113 -11.26 5.05 8.71
N VAL A 114 -12.42 4.39 8.76
CA VAL A 114 -12.77 3.45 9.84
C VAL A 114 -11.81 2.25 9.86
N PHE A 115 -11.44 1.70 8.70
CA PHE A 115 -10.48 0.60 8.65
C PHE A 115 -9.09 1.02 9.13
N TYR A 116 -8.54 2.13 8.62
CA TYR A 116 -7.25 2.62 9.09
C TYR A 116 -7.29 3.00 10.58
N TRP A 117 -8.39 3.59 11.05
CA TRP A 117 -8.60 3.88 12.47
C TRP A 117 -8.53 2.62 13.33
N ALA A 118 -9.25 1.56 12.96
CA ALA A 118 -9.22 0.27 13.66
C ALA A 118 -7.82 -0.36 13.65
N LEU A 119 -7.11 -0.27 12.52
CA LEU A 119 -5.74 -0.76 12.40
C LEU A 119 -4.76 0.00 13.30
N PHE A 120 -4.84 1.33 13.33
CA PHE A 120 -3.98 2.16 14.18
C PHE A 120 -4.29 2.03 15.68
N LEU A 121 -5.55 1.74 16.02
CA LEU A 121 -5.96 1.38 17.39
C LEU A 121 -5.37 0.05 17.83
N HIS A 122 -5.45 -0.97 16.96
CA HIS A 122 -4.92 -2.30 17.26
C HIS A 122 -3.40 -2.28 17.39
N GLY A 123 -2.75 -1.61 16.44
CA GLY A 123 -1.31 -1.60 16.28
C GLY A 123 -0.89 -2.19 14.95
N LEU A 124 0.07 -1.52 14.32
CA LEU A 124 0.64 -1.94 13.05
C LEU A 124 2.14 -2.22 13.20
N PRO A 125 2.66 -3.26 12.52
CA PRO A 125 4.09 -3.46 12.43
C PRO A 125 4.71 -2.29 11.67
N ALA A 126 5.74 -1.68 12.26
CA ALA A 126 6.52 -0.63 11.65
C ALA A 126 8.00 -0.90 11.89
N LEU A 127 8.85 -0.31 11.05
CA LEU A 127 10.29 -0.36 11.28
C LEU A 127 10.64 0.50 12.49
N LYS A 128 11.50 -0.03 13.37
CA LYS A 128 12.11 0.76 14.45
C LYS A 128 12.83 1.98 13.87
N PRO A 129 12.92 3.08 14.63
CA PRO A 129 13.66 4.29 14.24
C PRO A 129 15.19 4.07 14.31
N LEU A 130 15.68 2.96 13.77
CA LEU A 130 17.08 2.58 13.68
C LEU A 130 17.72 3.23 12.44
N ILE A 131 18.88 3.83 12.63
CA ILE A 131 19.64 4.44 11.55
C ILE A 131 20.83 3.58 11.10
N GLY A 132 21.15 3.66 9.82
CA GLY A 132 22.37 3.08 9.26
C GLY A 132 23.56 4.02 9.46
N GLU A 133 24.71 3.63 8.92
CA GLU A 133 25.93 4.43 9.03
C GLU A 133 25.74 5.80 8.35
N PRO A 134 25.86 6.92 9.09
CA PRO A 134 25.73 8.23 8.49
C PRO A 134 26.83 8.50 7.47
N PRO A 135 26.52 9.01 6.26
CA PRO A 135 27.55 9.36 5.28
C PRO A 135 28.53 10.38 5.84
N ALA A 136 29.83 10.20 5.54
CA ALA A 136 30.87 11.10 5.99
C ALA A 136 30.58 12.56 5.56
N GLY A 137 30.85 13.51 6.46
CA GLY A 137 30.65 14.94 6.21
C GLY A 137 29.22 15.44 6.40
N THR A 138 28.26 14.58 6.74
CA THR A 138 26.89 14.97 7.07
C THR A 138 26.74 15.45 8.52
N PRO A 139 25.68 16.22 8.86
CA PRO A 139 25.40 16.60 10.24
C PRO A 139 25.30 15.39 11.18
N ALA A 140 24.68 14.29 10.75
CA ALA A 140 24.55 13.08 11.56
C ALA A 140 25.91 12.47 11.91
N ALA A 141 26.82 12.39 10.92
CA ALA A 141 28.18 11.90 11.16
C ALA A 141 28.96 12.84 12.10
N GLN A 142 28.83 14.16 11.93
CA GLN A 142 29.48 15.15 12.81
C GLN A 142 28.94 15.12 14.24
N ALA A 143 27.66 14.77 14.39
CA ALA A 143 26.99 14.62 15.68
C ALA A 143 27.36 13.31 16.40
N GLY A 144 28.19 12.45 15.79
CA GLY A 144 28.65 11.19 16.38
C GLY A 144 27.61 10.07 16.39
N LEU A 145 26.60 10.16 15.52
CA LEU A 145 25.68 9.06 15.27
C LEU A 145 26.40 7.95 14.51
N VAL A 146 26.03 6.70 14.81
CA VAL A 146 26.62 5.50 14.20
C VAL A 146 25.53 4.52 13.75
N ALA A 147 25.89 3.56 12.89
CA ALA A 147 24.98 2.49 12.51
C ALA A 147 24.43 1.74 13.74
N GLY A 148 23.12 1.53 13.77
CA GLY A 148 22.42 0.83 14.85
C GLY A 148 21.86 1.74 15.94
N ASP A 149 22.15 3.04 15.92
CA ASP A 149 21.52 3.98 16.85
C ASP A 149 19.99 3.99 16.65
N GLU A 150 19.25 3.84 17.75
CA GLU A 150 17.79 3.92 17.76
C GLU A 150 17.35 5.28 18.30
N ILE A 151 16.79 6.14 17.45
CA ILE A 151 16.33 7.47 17.85
C ILE A 151 14.92 7.36 18.42
N ARG A 152 14.76 7.61 19.72
CA ARG A 152 13.48 7.52 20.44
C ARG A 152 12.67 8.80 20.41
N ARG A 153 13.34 9.96 20.36
CA ARG A 153 12.67 11.27 20.32
C ARG A 153 13.45 12.28 19.49
N VAL A 154 12.72 13.21 18.89
CA VAL A 154 13.25 14.39 18.19
C VAL A 154 12.60 15.62 18.83
N ASN A 155 13.42 16.50 19.42
CA ASN A 155 12.95 17.71 20.13
C ASN A 155 11.85 17.39 21.17
N GLY A 156 12.02 16.31 21.93
CA GLY A 156 11.04 15.84 22.92
C GLY A 156 9.76 15.21 22.33
N THR A 157 9.66 15.04 21.01
CA THR A 157 8.54 14.33 20.36
C THR A 157 8.92 12.89 20.08
N ASP A 158 8.10 11.95 20.52
CA ASP A 158 8.38 10.51 20.39
C ASP A 158 8.40 10.05 18.92
N THR A 159 9.30 9.12 18.63
CA THR A 159 9.47 8.50 17.30
C THR A 159 9.33 6.99 17.41
N PRO A 160 8.10 6.46 17.59
CA PRO A 160 7.89 5.03 17.79
C PRO A 160 8.23 4.20 16.54
N SER A 161 8.38 4.81 15.37
CA SER A 161 8.83 4.16 14.14
C SER A 161 9.78 5.04 13.32
N PHE A 162 10.46 4.43 12.36
CA PHE A 162 11.26 5.16 11.38
C PHE A 162 10.42 6.15 10.55
N GLN A 163 9.15 5.84 10.30
CA GLN A 163 8.25 6.77 9.60
C GLN A 163 7.96 8.01 10.46
N ASP A 164 7.74 7.84 11.77
CA ASP A 164 7.55 8.94 12.70
C ASP A 164 8.83 9.75 12.91
N LEU A 165 9.99 9.08 12.99
CA LEU A 165 11.31 9.73 12.96
C LEU A 165 11.44 10.65 11.74
N ARG A 166 11.18 10.12 10.54
CA ARG A 166 11.25 10.89 9.30
C ARG A 166 10.31 12.09 9.34
N LEU A 167 9.09 11.91 9.81
CA LEU A 167 8.10 12.99 9.87
C LEU A 167 8.48 14.09 10.88
N ASN A 168 9.00 13.71 12.04
CA ASN A 168 9.44 14.66 13.06
C ASN A 168 10.67 15.43 12.60
N LEU A 169 11.64 14.76 11.97
CA LEU A 169 12.81 15.42 11.36
C LEU A 169 12.39 16.36 10.23
N LEU A 170 11.42 15.98 9.40
CA LEU A 170 10.89 16.83 8.34
C LEU A 170 10.29 18.12 8.92
N ARG A 171 9.41 17.99 9.92
CA ARG A 171 8.76 19.13 10.58
C ARG A 171 9.78 20.06 11.25
N ALA A 172 10.79 19.49 11.89
CA ALA A 172 11.80 20.25 12.59
C ALA A 172 12.83 20.87 11.63
N GLY A 173 13.20 20.19 10.54
CA GLY A 173 14.12 20.68 9.52
C GLY A 173 13.56 21.83 8.67
N VAL A 174 12.22 21.93 8.54
CA VAL A 174 11.56 23.12 7.95
C VAL A 174 11.77 24.36 8.82
N ALA A 175 11.82 24.21 10.15
CA ALA A 175 12.12 25.32 11.05
C ALA A 175 13.62 25.69 11.06
N GLY A 176 14.49 24.74 10.69
CA GLY A 176 15.94 24.86 10.74
C GLY A 176 16.49 24.87 12.17
N GLY A 177 17.81 24.80 12.30
CA GLY A 177 18.52 24.95 13.57
C GLY A 177 18.85 23.61 14.26
N VAL A 178 19.18 23.69 15.55
CA VAL A 178 19.70 22.54 16.31
C VAL A 178 18.55 21.63 16.73
N LEU A 179 18.59 20.39 16.27
CA LEU A 179 17.69 19.31 16.68
C LEU A 179 18.32 18.53 17.83
N THR A 180 17.53 18.21 18.85
CA THR A 180 17.94 17.31 19.94
C THR A 180 17.36 15.93 19.68
N LEU A 181 18.24 14.95 19.52
CA LEU A 181 17.91 13.54 19.33
C LEU A 181 18.17 12.78 20.63
N GLU A 182 17.15 12.12 21.15
CA GLU A 182 17.30 11.22 22.31
C GLU A 182 17.35 9.78 21.81
N LEU A 183 18.43 9.06 22.11
CA LEU A 183 18.68 7.69 21.67
C LEU A 183 18.20 6.68 22.71
N ALA A 184 17.96 5.44 22.29
CA ALA A 184 17.52 4.36 23.16
C ALA A 184 18.55 3.96 24.24
N ASP A 185 19.84 4.25 24.02
CA ASP A 185 20.92 4.01 24.97
C ASP A 185 21.07 5.13 26.02
N GLY A 186 20.21 6.15 25.96
CA GLY A 186 20.21 7.29 26.87
C GLY A 186 21.10 8.46 26.44
N ARG A 187 21.85 8.33 25.32
CA ARG A 187 22.58 9.48 24.75
C ARG A 187 21.60 10.52 24.23
N SER A 188 21.98 11.78 24.39
CA SER A 188 21.32 12.92 23.74
C SER A 188 22.31 13.57 22.80
N VAL A 189 21.95 13.67 21.53
CA VAL A 189 22.82 14.15 20.45
C VAL A 189 22.21 15.42 19.84
N GLN A 190 23.03 16.44 19.63
CA GLN A 190 22.62 17.65 18.92
C GLN A 190 23.00 17.55 17.45
N LEU A 191 22.00 17.71 16.59
CA LEU A 191 22.14 17.65 15.15
C LEU A 191 21.86 19.04 14.57
N ASP A 192 22.85 19.66 13.95
CA ASP A 192 22.65 20.94 13.27
C ASP A 192 21.93 20.71 11.93
N ALA A 193 20.63 21.00 11.89
CA ALA A 193 19.82 20.79 10.71
C ALA A 193 19.86 22.01 9.79
N PRO A 194 20.37 21.88 8.54
CA PRO A 194 20.30 22.97 7.59
C PRO A 194 18.84 23.30 7.29
N SER A 195 18.53 24.59 7.14
CA SER A 195 17.19 25.05 6.76
C SER A 195 16.77 24.39 5.45
N MET A 196 15.72 23.58 5.47
CA MET A 196 15.23 22.91 4.27
C MET A 196 14.27 23.83 3.50
N GLN A 197 14.56 24.07 2.22
CA GLN A 197 13.64 24.80 1.35
C GLN A 197 12.43 23.93 1.03
N THR A 198 11.23 24.47 1.24
CA THR A 198 9.94 23.77 1.10
C THR A 198 9.68 23.20 -0.30
N GLY A 199 10.34 23.73 -1.35
CA GLY A 199 10.20 23.23 -2.72
C GLY A 199 10.83 21.86 -3.00
N ASN A 200 11.76 21.39 -2.15
CA ASN A 200 12.48 20.12 -2.33
C ASN A 200 12.07 19.03 -1.32
N LEU A 201 10.96 19.21 -0.59
CA LEU A 201 10.49 18.27 0.44
C LEU A 201 10.19 16.85 -0.11
N GLU A 202 9.94 16.74 -1.41
CA GLU A 202 9.68 15.45 -2.08
C GLU A 202 10.97 14.65 -2.37
N GLN A 203 12.15 15.28 -2.37
CA GLN A 203 13.43 14.62 -2.65
C GLN A 203 14.25 14.44 -1.37
N ASP A 204 14.12 13.24 -0.79
CA ASP A 204 15.04 12.63 0.17
C ASP A 204 15.55 13.57 1.28
N THR A 205 14.61 14.18 2.00
CA THR A 205 14.82 15.19 3.06
C THR A 205 15.71 14.73 4.21
N LEU A 206 15.97 13.43 4.34
CA LEU A 206 16.88 12.88 5.34
C LEU A 206 18.34 12.86 4.87
N ARG A 207 18.61 12.85 3.55
CA ARG A 207 19.97 12.83 3.02
C ARG A 207 20.81 14.04 3.45
N PRO A 208 20.31 15.30 3.42
CA PRO A 208 21.08 16.44 3.90
C PRO A 208 21.46 16.33 5.38
N LEU A 209 20.63 15.66 6.19
CA LEU A 209 20.91 15.40 7.60
C LEU A 209 21.89 14.24 7.80
N GLY A 210 22.05 13.37 6.80
CA GLY A 210 22.82 12.13 6.92
C GLY A 210 22.11 11.02 7.69
N ILE A 211 20.80 11.17 7.95
CA ILE A 211 20.00 10.13 8.59
C ILE A 211 19.57 9.14 7.52
N VAL A 212 20.16 7.95 7.54
CA VAL A 212 19.80 6.86 6.62
C VAL A 212 19.13 5.75 7.40
N ARG A 213 18.19 5.04 6.77
CA ARG A 213 17.54 3.88 7.39
C ARG A 213 18.58 2.78 7.62
N TYR A 214 18.52 2.12 8.78
CA TYR A 214 19.31 0.92 9.00
C TYR A 214 18.90 -0.18 8.01
N GLU A 215 19.85 -0.67 7.21
CA GLU A 215 19.67 -1.82 6.35
C GLU A 215 20.59 -2.94 6.84
N PRO A 216 20.05 -4.10 7.24
CA PRO A 216 20.89 -5.19 7.69
C PRO A 216 21.69 -5.75 6.52
N GLU A 217 22.93 -6.18 6.79
CA GLU A 217 23.72 -6.90 5.80
C GLU A 217 23.10 -8.27 5.53
N ILE A 218 22.48 -8.41 4.36
CA ILE A 218 21.91 -9.68 3.92
C ILE A 218 23.05 -10.51 3.30
N PRO A 219 23.40 -11.69 3.85
CA PRO A 219 24.41 -12.55 3.26
C PRO A 219 24.05 -12.93 1.82
N ALA A 220 25.06 -13.12 0.97
CA ALA A 220 24.87 -13.51 -0.42
C ALA A 220 24.51 -15.00 -0.57
N VAL A 221 23.47 -15.47 0.12
CA VAL A 221 23.00 -16.87 0.12
C VAL A 221 21.66 -16.95 -0.61
N ILE A 222 21.55 -17.90 -1.54
CA ILE A 222 20.31 -18.14 -2.29
C ILE A 222 19.24 -18.70 -1.34
N GLY A 223 18.12 -17.98 -1.17
CA GLY A 223 16.96 -18.43 -0.40
C GLY A 223 15.79 -18.88 -1.28
N LYS A 224 15.74 -18.38 -2.52
CA LYS A 224 14.69 -18.73 -3.48
C LYS A 224 15.25 -18.74 -4.90
N VAL A 225 14.79 -19.68 -5.70
CA VAL A 225 15.04 -19.75 -7.14
C VAL A 225 13.71 -19.84 -7.85
N LEU A 226 13.46 -18.94 -8.81
CA LEU A 226 12.25 -18.97 -9.64
C LEU A 226 12.40 -20.04 -10.72
N PRO A 227 11.33 -20.81 -11.01
CA PRO A 227 11.28 -21.65 -12.20
C PRO A 227 11.63 -20.83 -13.45
N ASP A 228 12.34 -21.46 -14.39
CA ASP A 228 12.73 -20.90 -15.70
C ASP A 228 13.71 -19.70 -15.69
N GLY A 229 14.04 -19.14 -14.52
CA GLY A 229 15.02 -18.05 -14.41
C GLY A 229 16.45 -18.48 -14.71
N ALA A 230 17.32 -17.54 -15.12
CA ALA A 230 18.72 -17.85 -15.42
C ALA A 230 19.48 -18.57 -14.28
N ALA A 231 19.15 -18.27 -13.01
CA ALA A 231 19.71 -18.98 -11.87
C ALA A 231 19.36 -20.48 -11.89
N ALA A 232 18.11 -20.83 -12.19
CA ALA A 232 17.69 -22.22 -12.32
C ALA A 232 18.38 -22.91 -13.50
N ARG A 233 18.47 -22.23 -14.66
CA ARG A 233 19.14 -22.77 -15.86
C ARG A 233 20.64 -23.00 -15.65
N ALA A 234 21.29 -22.14 -14.86
CA ALA A 234 22.70 -22.28 -14.47
C ALA A 234 22.91 -23.34 -13.36
N GLY A 235 21.84 -23.83 -12.73
CA GLY A 235 21.90 -24.86 -11.69
C GLY A 235 22.18 -24.34 -10.28
N LEU A 236 21.91 -23.06 -9.99
CA LEU A 236 21.90 -22.53 -8.62
C LEU A 236 20.76 -23.14 -7.81
N GLN A 237 21.04 -23.37 -6.53
CA GLN A 237 20.12 -24.01 -5.58
C GLN A 237 19.99 -23.19 -4.31
N VAL A 238 18.88 -23.38 -3.60
CA VAL A 238 18.69 -22.81 -2.26
C VAL A 238 19.80 -23.31 -1.33
N GLY A 239 20.42 -22.40 -0.59
CA GLY A 239 21.57 -22.64 0.29
C GLY A 239 22.93 -22.39 -0.36
N ASP A 240 23.01 -22.15 -1.68
CA ASP A 240 24.27 -21.75 -2.32
C ASP A 240 24.72 -20.38 -1.80
N ARG A 241 25.96 -20.29 -1.33
CA ARG A 241 26.59 -19.01 -0.94
C ARG A 241 27.42 -18.49 -2.11
N LEU A 242 27.07 -17.31 -2.59
CA LEU A 242 27.77 -16.62 -3.66
C LEU A 242 29.03 -15.96 -3.09
N ILE A 243 30.16 -16.20 -3.73
CA ILE A 243 31.49 -15.75 -3.24
C ILE A 243 32.06 -14.67 -4.15
N ALA A 244 32.01 -14.88 -5.47
CA ALA A 244 32.54 -13.93 -6.44
C ALA A 244 31.84 -14.05 -7.80
N ALA A 245 31.90 -12.98 -8.60
CA ALA A 245 31.55 -12.99 -10.01
C ALA A 245 32.64 -12.30 -10.83
N ASP A 246 33.16 -12.98 -11.84
CA ASP A 246 34.30 -12.54 -12.68
C ASP A 246 35.49 -12.05 -11.85
N GLY A 247 35.79 -12.77 -10.76
CA GLY A 247 36.88 -12.43 -9.84
C GLY A 247 36.59 -11.28 -8.87
N LYS A 248 35.45 -10.60 -8.98
CA LYS A 248 35.01 -9.59 -8.02
C LYS A 248 34.28 -10.26 -6.85
N ALA A 249 34.81 -10.08 -5.64
CA ALA A 249 34.19 -10.60 -4.42
C ALA A 249 32.80 -10.00 -4.20
N VAL A 250 31.89 -10.83 -3.69
CA VAL A 250 30.51 -10.46 -3.36
C VAL A 250 30.37 -10.60 -1.85
N ALA A 251 30.30 -9.48 -1.13
CA ALA A 251 30.23 -9.51 0.34
C ALA A 251 28.80 -9.78 0.83
N ASN A 252 27.82 -9.15 0.18
CA ASN A 252 26.42 -9.23 0.55
C ASN A 252 25.50 -9.36 -0.68
N TRP A 253 24.21 -9.55 -0.42
CA TRP A 253 23.21 -9.70 -1.47
C TRP A 253 23.00 -8.43 -2.31
N GLN A 254 23.20 -7.24 -1.73
CA GLN A 254 23.04 -5.99 -2.47
C GLN A 254 24.15 -5.83 -3.53
N ASP A 255 25.39 -6.14 -3.17
CA ASP A 255 26.53 -6.18 -4.10
C ASP A 255 26.27 -7.14 -5.25
N TRP A 256 25.73 -8.33 -4.94
CA TRP A 256 25.32 -9.32 -5.93
C TRP A 256 24.29 -8.74 -6.90
N VAL A 257 23.21 -8.15 -6.38
CA VAL A 257 22.14 -7.57 -7.21
C VAL A 257 22.69 -6.45 -8.10
N GLN A 258 23.52 -5.56 -7.57
CA GLN A 258 24.12 -4.48 -8.35
C GLN A 258 25.00 -5.02 -9.49
N LEU A 259 25.83 -6.03 -9.20
CA LEU A 259 26.69 -6.67 -10.19
C LEU A 259 25.86 -7.30 -11.32
N ILE A 260 24.84 -8.10 -10.98
CA ILE A 260 23.98 -8.76 -11.96
C ILE A 260 23.22 -7.76 -12.81
N ARG A 261 22.67 -6.68 -12.22
CA ARG A 261 21.91 -5.66 -12.95
C ARG A 261 22.75 -4.98 -14.03
N GLN A 262 24.06 -4.86 -13.84
CA GLN A 262 25.00 -4.25 -14.79
C GLN A 262 25.40 -5.17 -15.97
N HIS A 263 25.02 -6.45 -15.94
CA HIS A 263 25.45 -7.45 -16.93
C HIS A 263 24.26 -8.19 -17.60
N PRO A 264 23.33 -7.48 -18.28
CA PRO A 264 22.24 -8.12 -19.02
C PRO A 264 22.77 -8.94 -20.22
N ALA A 265 22.30 -10.19 -20.37
CA ALA A 265 22.64 -11.08 -21.49
C ALA A 265 24.15 -11.23 -21.72
N LYS A 266 24.93 -11.26 -20.63
CA LYS A 266 26.37 -11.49 -20.65
C LYS A 266 26.71 -12.64 -19.71
N PRO A 267 27.41 -13.68 -20.16
CA PRO A 267 27.83 -14.77 -19.29
C PRO A 267 28.85 -14.25 -18.27
N LEU A 268 28.65 -14.64 -17.02
CA LEU A 268 29.50 -14.33 -15.87
C LEU A 268 30.02 -15.62 -15.27
N ARG A 269 31.30 -15.65 -14.91
CA ARG A 269 31.88 -16.74 -14.13
C ARG A 269 31.56 -16.52 -12.66
N ILE A 270 30.70 -17.36 -12.10
CA ILE A 270 30.26 -17.27 -10.70
C ILE A 270 31.00 -18.30 -9.86
N GLU A 271 31.63 -17.83 -8.81
CA GLU A 271 32.19 -18.65 -7.73
C GLU A 271 31.19 -18.72 -6.59
N TYR A 272 30.86 -19.93 -6.17
CA TYR A 272 29.88 -20.17 -5.12
C TYR A 272 30.32 -21.35 -4.25
N GLU A 273 29.79 -21.42 -3.05
CA GLU A 273 29.99 -22.51 -2.11
C GLU A 273 28.68 -23.27 -1.94
N ARG A 274 28.76 -24.60 -2.09
CA ARG A 274 27.66 -25.53 -1.81
C ARG A 274 28.18 -26.61 -0.88
N GLN A 275 27.56 -26.75 0.29
CA GLN A 275 27.95 -27.74 1.31
C GLN A 275 29.45 -27.66 1.68
N GLY A 276 29.99 -26.43 1.81
CA GLY A 276 31.39 -26.20 2.15
C GLY A 276 32.40 -26.39 1.00
N GLN A 277 31.95 -26.79 -0.20
CA GLN A 277 32.81 -26.93 -1.36
C GLN A 277 32.67 -25.73 -2.30
N ARG A 278 33.81 -25.10 -2.64
CA ARG A 278 33.86 -24.06 -3.68
C ARG A 278 33.69 -24.68 -5.06
N LYS A 279 32.78 -24.09 -5.84
CA LYS A 279 32.43 -24.49 -7.19
C LYS A 279 32.37 -23.25 -8.07
N VAL A 280 32.47 -23.48 -9.37
CA VAL A 280 32.41 -22.45 -10.39
C VAL A 280 31.33 -22.81 -11.40
N MET A 281 30.56 -21.85 -11.86
CA MET A 281 29.60 -22.01 -12.95
C MET A 281 29.62 -20.80 -13.89
N SER A 282 29.12 -20.99 -15.10
CA SER A 282 28.77 -19.88 -15.99
C SER A 282 27.30 -19.55 -15.80
N LEU A 283 26.99 -18.29 -15.54
CA LEU A 283 25.62 -17.80 -15.40
C LEU A 283 25.42 -16.61 -16.35
N GLU A 284 24.42 -16.67 -17.20
CA GLU A 284 24.05 -15.56 -18.10
C GLU A 284 22.74 -14.95 -17.64
N PRO A 285 22.72 -13.72 -17.10
CA PRO A 285 21.49 -13.06 -16.68
C PRO A 285 20.56 -12.79 -17.85
N ASP A 286 19.25 -13.00 -17.64
CA ASP A 286 18.21 -12.56 -18.56
C ASP A 286 18.20 -11.03 -18.67
N ALA A 287 18.02 -10.51 -19.88
CA ALA A 287 17.84 -9.08 -20.07
C ALA A 287 16.37 -8.69 -19.83
N ALA A 288 16.15 -7.67 -19.01
CA ALA A 288 14.83 -7.07 -18.80
C ALA A 288 14.93 -5.55 -18.91
N ASP A 289 13.88 -4.92 -19.44
CA ASP A 289 13.75 -3.46 -19.42
C ASP A 289 13.02 -3.00 -18.16
N GLU A 290 13.64 -2.08 -17.42
CA GLU A 290 13.08 -1.48 -16.21
C GLU A 290 13.35 0.03 -16.24
N GLY A 291 12.29 0.83 -16.37
CA GLY A 291 12.40 2.29 -16.45
C GLY A 291 13.21 2.80 -17.64
N GLY A 292 13.12 2.11 -18.80
CA GLY A 292 13.89 2.44 -20.01
C GLY A 292 15.38 2.07 -19.93
N ARG A 293 15.80 1.35 -18.89
CA ARG A 293 17.16 0.81 -18.76
C ARG A 293 17.13 -0.71 -18.89
N ARG A 294 18.03 -1.23 -19.72
CA ARG A 294 18.25 -2.68 -19.87
C ARG A 294 19.09 -3.17 -18.68
N ILE A 295 18.56 -4.11 -17.92
CA ILE A 295 19.19 -4.66 -16.71
C ILE A 295 19.21 -6.19 -16.73
N GLY A 296 20.19 -6.79 -16.05
CA GLY A 296 20.26 -8.24 -15.85
C GLY A 296 19.35 -8.72 -14.72
N LYS A 297 18.69 -9.87 -14.91
CA LYS A 297 17.90 -10.59 -13.90
C LYS A 297 18.21 -12.08 -13.94
N ILE A 298 18.25 -12.73 -12.77
CA ILE A 298 18.51 -14.18 -12.70
C ILE A 298 17.36 -14.99 -12.10
N GLY A 299 16.33 -14.33 -11.57
CA GLY A 299 15.22 -15.01 -10.92
C GLY A 299 15.62 -15.73 -9.63
N ALA A 300 16.46 -15.11 -8.80
CA ALA A 300 16.81 -15.63 -7.47
C ALA A 300 16.56 -14.57 -6.39
N GLY A 301 16.25 -15.02 -5.17
CA GLY A 301 16.05 -14.18 -3.99
C GLY A 301 16.96 -14.61 -2.83
N PRO A 302 17.29 -13.69 -1.91
CA PRO A 302 18.16 -13.99 -0.78
C PRO A 302 17.47 -14.92 0.21
N GLN A 303 18.27 -15.65 0.98
CA GLN A 303 17.83 -16.22 2.24
C GLN A 303 17.77 -15.09 3.28
N VAL A 304 16.56 -14.78 3.73
CA VAL A 304 16.32 -13.77 4.75
C VAL A 304 16.03 -14.47 6.06
N ASP A 305 16.74 -14.09 7.12
CA ASP A 305 16.47 -14.55 8.47
C ASP A 305 15.26 -13.79 9.04
N GLU A 306 14.18 -14.51 9.32
CA GLU A 306 12.95 -13.94 9.88
C GLU A 306 13.17 -13.32 11.26
N THR A 307 14.09 -13.86 12.06
CA THR A 307 14.40 -13.34 13.41
C THR A 307 15.10 -11.99 13.33
N MET A 308 16.01 -11.83 12.38
CA MET A 308 16.67 -10.55 12.08
C MET A 308 15.63 -9.51 11.64
N LEU A 309 14.71 -9.88 10.74
CA LEU A 309 13.67 -8.96 10.28
C LEU A 309 12.73 -8.57 11.43
N ALA A 310 12.33 -9.53 12.26
CA ALA A 310 11.50 -9.28 13.43
C ALA A 310 12.18 -8.34 14.44
N ALA A 311 13.50 -8.43 14.62
CA ALA A 311 14.26 -7.55 15.52
C ALA A 311 14.26 -6.08 15.08
N LEU A 312 14.09 -5.82 13.77
CA LEU A 312 13.98 -4.47 13.20
C LEU A 312 12.56 -3.90 13.24
N MET A 313 11.57 -4.74 13.58
CA MET A 313 10.18 -4.33 13.67
C MET A 313 9.80 -3.91 15.10
N THR A 314 8.84 -3.01 15.17
CA THR A 314 8.16 -2.59 16.39
C THR A 314 6.66 -2.48 16.10
N GLU A 315 5.85 -2.44 17.14
CA GLU A 315 4.42 -2.23 17.01
C GLU A 315 4.08 -0.79 17.38
N VAL A 316 3.39 -0.08 16.48
CA VAL A 316 2.96 1.30 16.71
C VAL A 316 1.46 1.32 16.94
N ARG A 317 1.06 1.83 18.11
CA ARG A 317 -0.34 2.00 18.52
C ARG A 317 -0.62 3.47 18.81
N TYR A 318 -1.82 3.91 18.48
CA TYR A 318 -2.27 5.28 18.71
C TYR A 318 -3.52 5.31 19.58
N GLY A 319 -3.70 6.39 20.35
CA GLY A 319 -4.94 6.62 21.09
C GLY A 319 -6.14 6.84 20.16
N PRO A 320 -7.39 6.64 20.61
CA PRO A 320 -8.56 6.64 19.72
C PRO A 320 -8.76 7.88 18.85
N LEU A 321 -8.53 9.07 19.41
CA LEU A 321 -8.65 10.33 18.67
C LEU A 321 -7.49 10.53 17.69
N GLU A 322 -6.26 10.23 18.11
CA GLU A 322 -5.09 10.33 17.23
C GLU A 322 -5.17 9.32 16.09
N ALA A 323 -5.55 8.08 16.38
CA ALA A 323 -5.76 7.02 15.39
C ALA A 323 -6.78 7.46 14.32
N LEU A 324 -7.85 8.17 14.71
CA LEU A 324 -8.86 8.65 13.78
C LEU A 324 -8.28 9.71 12.84
N GLY A 325 -7.54 10.67 13.40
CA GLY A 325 -6.81 11.67 12.63
C GLY A 325 -5.78 11.05 11.68
N ARG A 326 -5.00 10.08 12.15
CA ARG A 326 -4.04 9.31 11.32
C ARG A 326 -4.74 8.50 10.23
N GLY A 327 -5.91 7.92 10.52
CA GLY A 327 -6.74 7.21 9.54
C GLY A 327 -7.27 8.13 8.44
N ALA A 328 -7.71 9.34 8.80
CA ALA A 328 -8.13 10.37 7.85
C ALA A 328 -6.96 10.84 6.96
N LEU A 329 -5.80 11.15 7.56
CA LEU A 329 -4.59 11.52 6.82
C LEU A 329 -4.13 10.40 5.89
N LYS A 330 -4.09 9.15 6.36
CA LYS A 330 -3.71 7.99 5.54
C LYS A 330 -4.65 7.79 4.35
N THR A 331 -5.95 8.00 4.57
CA THR A 331 -6.97 7.96 3.51
C THR A 331 -6.72 9.04 2.47
N TRP A 332 -6.43 10.27 2.91
CA TRP A 332 -6.09 11.39 2.05
C TRP A 332 -4.83 11.12 1.22
N ASP A 333 -3.74 10.70 1.87
CA ASP A 333 -2.47 10.37 1.21
C ASP A 333 -2.66 9.28 0.15
N MET A 334 -3.43 8.24 0.48
CA MET A 334 -3.70 7.15 -0.46
C MET A 334 -4.60 7.61 -1.63
N SER A 335 -5.49 8.57 -1.38
CA SER A 335 -6.34 9.17 -2.43
C SER A 335 -5.50 9.97 -3.42
N LEU A 336 -4.59 10.82 -2.91
CA LEU A 336 -3.65 11.57 -3.73
C LEU A 336 -2.74 10.64 -4.53
N PHE A 337 -2.18 9.62 -3.87
CA PHE A 337 -1.34 8.62 -4.55
C PHE A 337 -2.11 7.89 -5.66
N THR A 338 -3.37 7.53 -5.43
CA THR A 338 -4.21 6.88 -6.45
C THR A 338 -4.44 7.82 -7.64
N LEU A 339 -4.77 9.10 -7.39
CA LEU A 339 -4.93 10.11 -8.44
C LEU A 339 -3.63 10.33 -9.23
N GLU A 340 -2.49 10.43 -8.55
CA GLU A 340 -1.18 10.60 -9.19
C GLU A 340 -0.82 9.40 -10.08
N MET A 341 -1.00 8.19 -9.57
CA MET A 341 -0.77 6.96 -10.34
C MET A 341 -1.68 6.89 -11.56
N MET A 342 -2.94 7.28 -11.44
CA MET A 342 -3.86 7.40 -12.57
C MET A 342 -3.40 8.43 -13.60
N GLY A 343 -2.98 9.63 -13.16
CA GLY A 343 -2.43 10.66 -14.04
C GLY A 343 -1.21 10.17 -14.82
N ARG A 344 -0.27 9.49 -14.15
CA ARG A 344 0.91 8.90 -14.79
C ARG A 344 0.56 7.79 -15.79
N MET A 345 -0.48 7.02 -15.55
CA MET A 345 -0.99 6.03 -16.50
C MET A 345 -1.58 6.69 -17.76
N VAL A 346 -2.38 7.76 -17.60
CA VAL A 346 -2.93 8.54 -18.73
C VAL A 346 -1.82 9.18 -19.57
N LEU A 347 -0.74 9.62 -18.92
CA LEU A 347 0.46 10.16 -19.58
C LEU A 347 1.39 9.09 -20.18
N GLY A 348 1.06 7.80 -20.06
CA GLY A 348 1.85 6.68 -20.61
C GLY A 348 3.15 6.35 -19.86
N GLN A 349 3.35 6.92 -18.67
CA GLN A 349 4.54 6.69 -17.83
C GLN A 349 4.46 5.37 -17.06
N VAL A 350 3.24 4.84 -16.85
CA VAL A 350 2.97 3.57 -16.16
C VAL A 350 2.12 2.68 -17.06
N SER A 351 2.48 1.40 -17.18
CA SER A 351 1.74 0.45 -18.02
C SER A 351 0.40 0.06 -17.39
N TRP A 352 -0.68 0.20 -18.16
CA TRP A 352 -2.03 -0.26 -17.82
C TRP A 352 -2.16 -1.78 -17.65
N LYS A 353 -1.19 -2.57 -18.15
CA LYS A 353 -1.20 -4.03 -18.00
C LYS A 353 -0.98 -4.49 -16.55
N ASN A 354 -0.50 -3.60 -15.70
CA ASN A 354 -0.33 -3.83 -14.26
C ASN A 354 -1.55 -3.37 -13.44
N LEU A 355 -2.61 -2.88 -14.09
CA LEU A 355 -3.83 -2.49 -13.39
C LEU A 355 -4.49 -3.73 -12.77
N SER A 356 -4.93 -3.59 -11.52
CA SER A 356 -5.54 -4.69 -10.77
C SER A 356 -6.91 -5.05 -11.35
N GLY A 357 -6.93 -5.99 -12.30
CA GLY A 357 -8.16 -6.59 -12.79
C GLY A 357 -8.87 -7.41 -11.70
N PRO A 358 -10.13 -7.85 -11.93
CA PRO A 358 -10.90 -8.62 -10.95
C PRO A 358 -10.17 -9.86 -10.43
N LEU A 359 -9.40 -10.54 -11.29
CA LEU A 359 -8.61 -11.71 -10.91
C LEU A 359 -7.46 -11.35 -9.96
N THR A 360 -6.77 -10.24 -10.23
CA THR A 360 -5.69 -9.73 -9.37
C THR A 360 -6.26 -9.33 -8.01
N ILE A 361 -7.38 -8.59 -7.97
CA ILE A 361 -8.05 -8.23 -6.72
C ILE A 361 -8.43 -9.48 -5.92
N ALA A 362 -8.92 -10.53 -6.58
CA ALA A 362 -9.25 -11.78 -5.92
C ALA A 362 -8.02 -12.45 -5.31
N ASP A 363 -6.93 -12.57 -6.06
CA ASP A 363 -5.66 -13.14 -5.59
C ASP A 363 -5.12 -12.36 -4.38
N TYR A 364 -5.07 -11.02 -4.46
CA TYR A 364 -4.66 -10.18 -3.33
C TYR A 364 -5.58 -10.29 -2.11
N ALA A 365 -6.90 -10.43 -2.30
CA ALA A 365 -7.84 -10.67 -1.20
C ALA A 365 -7.54 -12.01 -0.50
N GLY A 366 -7.30 -13.07 -1.28
CA GLY A 366 -6.95 -14.39 -0.74
C GLY A 366 -5.60 -14.40 -0.01
N GLN A 367 -4.57 -13.76 -0.59
CA GLN A 367 -3.24 -13.65 0.00
C GLN A 367 -3.25 -12.81 1.28
N SER A 368 -3.88 -11.63 1.25
CA SER A 368 -3.98 -10.76 2.43
C SER A 368 -4.73 -11.43 3.58
N ALA A 369 -5.79 -12.18 3.30
CA ALA A 369 -6.47 -13.00 4.31
C ALA A 369 -5.58 -14.11 4.90
N ALA A 370 -4.71 -14.71 4.09
CA ALA A 370 -3.74 -15.72 4.56
C ALA A 370 -2.66 -15.11 5.47
N LEU A 371 -2.23 -13.89 5.17
CA LEU A 371 -1.28 -13.13 6.00
C LEU A 371 -1.89 -12.67 7.33
N GLY A 372 -3.22 -12.72 7.45
CA GLY A 372 -3.96 -12.40 8.66
C GLY A 372 -4.86 -11.20 8.50
N TRP A 373 -5.68 -10.96 9.51
CA TRP A 373 -6.76 -9.97 9.44
C TRP A 373 -6.23 -8.53 9.28
N ILE A 374 -5.06 -8.19 9.83
CA ILE A 374 -4.42 -6.87 9.69
C ILE A 374 -4.17 -6.56 8.21
N SER A 375 -3.54 -7.50 7.49
CA SER A 375 -3.28 -7.39 6.06
C SER A 375 -4.58 -7.33 5.25
N PHE A 376 -5.58 -8.14 5.61
CA PHE A 376 -6.88 -8.14 4.94
C PHE A 376 -7.63 -6.81 5.10
N VAL A 377 -7.71 -6.25 6.32
CA VAL A 377 -8.35 -4.95 6.56
C VAL A 377 -7.56 -3.82 5.90
N GLY A 378 -6.23 -3.88 5.89
CA GLY A 378 -5.40 -2.92 5.16
C GLY A 378 -5.65 -2.96 3.65
N PHE A 379 -5.85 -4.15 3.09
CA PHE A 379 -6.28 -4.34 1.71
C PHE A 379 -7.69 -3.75 1.46
N LEU A 380 -8.67 -4.02 2.34
CA LEU A 380 -10.00 -3.41 2.22
C LEU A 380 -9.94 -1.88 2.24
N ALA A 381 -9.12 -1.30 3.12
CA ALA A 381 -8.94 0.15 3.18
C ALA A 381 -8.38 0.72 1.87
N LEU A 382 -7.33 0.10 1.32
CA LEU A 382 -6.74 0.50 0.04
C LEU A 382 -7.75 0.43 -1.12
N VAL A 383 -8.47 -0.69 -1.26
CA VAL A 383 -9.46 -0.86 -2.33
C VAL A 383 -10.63 0.10 -2.13
N SER A 384 -11.06 0.35 -0.88
CA SER A 384 -12.11 1.31 -0.58
C SER A 384 -11.74 2.73 -1.02
N VAL A 385 -10.52 3.19 -0.71
CA VAL A 385 -10.02 4.48 -1.22
C VAL A 385 -10.02 4.51 -2.75
N SER A 386 -9.51 3.44 -3.38
CA SER A 386 -9.39 3.37 -4.84
C SER A 386 -10.76 3.45 -5.52
N LEU A 387 -11.76 2.71 -5.03
CA LEU A 387 -13.14 2.77 -5.52
C LEU A 387 -13.79 4.13 -5.25
N GLY A 388 -13.51 4.75 -4.09
CA GLY A 388 -13.97 6.10 -3.78
C GLY A 388 -13.45 7.13 -4.79
N VAL A 389 -12.15 7.11 -5.09
CA VAL A 389 -11.52 7.99 -6.08
C VAL A 389 -12.08 7.74 -7.48
N LEU A 390 -12.10 6.49 -7.93
CA LEU A 390 -12.55 6.12 -9.26
C LEU A 390 -14.00 6.53 -9.53
N ASN A 391 -14.88 6.32 -8.55
CA ASN A 391 -16.30 6.64 -8.69
C ASN A 391 -16.60 8.15 -8.54
N LEU A 392 -15.61 8.97 -8.16
CA LEU A 392 -15.72 10.43 -8.12
C LEU A 392 -15.21 11.09 -9.41
N LEU A 393 -14.37 10.39 -10.18
CA LEU A 393 -13.88 10.88 -11.45
C LEU A 393 -14.97 10.80 -12.52
N PRO A 394 -15.13 11.82 -13.38
CA PRO A 394 -16.03 11.79 -14.52
C PRO A 394 -15.39 10.93 -15.63
N ILE A 395 -15.20 9.64 -15.38
CA ILE A 395 -14.78 8.71 -16.41
C ILE A 395 -16.07 8.26 -17.10
N PRO A 396 -16.23 8.48 -18.42
CA PRO A 396 -17.30 7.84 -19.15
C PRO A 396 -17.11 6.33 -19.02
N LEU A 397 -17.90 5.72 -18.14
CA LEU A 397 -18.10 4.27 -18.14
C LEU A 397 -18.89 3.99 -19.43
N LEU A 398 -18.17 3.50 -20.43
CA LEU A 398 -18.71 2.97 -21.68
C LEU A 398 -19.85 1.99 -21.43
#